data_AF-A0A7C6E1Z2-F1
#
_entry.id   AF-A0A7C6E1Z2-F1
#
_cell.length_a   1.000
_cell.length_b   1.000
_cell.length_c   1.000
_cell.angle_alpha   90.00
_cell.angle_beta   90.00
_cell.angle_gamma   90.00
#
_symmetry.space_group_name_H-M   'P 1'
#
loop_
_entity.id
_entity.type
_entity.pdbx_description
1 polymer ?
#
loop_
_entity_poly.entity_id
_entity_poly.type
_entity_poly.pdbx_seq_one_letter_code
_entity_poly.pdbx_strand_id
1 'polypeptide(L)'
;GFGVVFLASFLGTAVGLLAGGLGGAWDNLLMRLTDVFFAFPSLILAMAIAAALGPNLTNTVLAVALVTWPVYARLVRAQVLALREREFVEAARALGAGQGRILLRHLLPNALTPVLVQASYEVGAAILTAAGLSFIGFGAQPPTPEWGAMVAETRNYMAEAPWAATAPAVGILLTVLAFNLLGDGLRDVLDPRGR
;
A
#
# COMPACT_ATOMS: atom_id res chain seq x y z
N GLY A 1 3.16 -1.39 8.96
CA GLY A 1 3.97 -1.62 7.74
C GLY A 1 3.45 -2.82 6.97
N PHE A 2 4.08 -3.99 7.12
CA PHE A 2 3.81 -5.18 6.30
C PHE A 2 2.34 -5.59 6.19
N GLY A 3 1.60 -5.65 7.31
CA GLY A 3 0.17 -6.01 7.27
C GLY A 3 -0.68 -5.07 6.39
N VAL A 4 -0.38 -3.77 6.44
CA VAL A 4 -1.03 -2.76 5.58
C VAL A 4 -0.72 -3.05 4.11
N VAL A 5 0.56 -3.16 3.78
CA VAL A 5 1.05 -3.36 2.41
C VAL A 5 0.52 -4.67 1.82
N PHE A 6 0.52 -5.76 2.60
CA PHE A 6 0.01 -7.05 2.15
C PHE A 6 -1.48 -6.95 1.80
N LEU A 7 -2.31 -6.41 2.69
CA LEU A 7 -3.75 -6.27 2.45
C LEU A 7 -4.06 -5.32 1.28
N ALA A 8 -3.41 -4.16 1.25
CA ALA A 8 -3.60 -3.15 0.22
C ALA A 8 -3.15 -3.65 -1.16
N SER A 9 -1.97 -4.27 -1.25
CA SER A 9 -1.45 -4.82 -2.50
C SER A 9 -2.25 -6.01 -2.98
N PHE A 10 -2.70 -6.89 -2.09
CA PHE A 10 -3.56 -8.02 -2.46
C PHE A 10 -4.89 -7.54 -3.04
N LEU A 11 -5.60 -6.67 -2.31
CA LEU A 11 -6.89 -6.12 -2.75
C LEU A 11 -6.72 -5.31 -4.05
N GLY A 12 -5.74 -4.42 -4.11
CA GLY A 12 -5.49 -3.60 -5.28
C GLY A 12 -5.05 -4.42 -6.48
N THR A 13 -4.20 -5.43 -6.31
CA THR A 13 -3.81 -6.31 -7.43
C THR A 13 -5.00 -7.07 -7.99
N ALA A 14 -5.88 -7.60 -7.12
CA ALA A 14 -7.10 -8.26 -7.57
C ALA A 14 -8.00 -7.29 -8.36
N VAL A 15 -8.26 -6.10 -7.83
CA VAL A 15 -9.11 -5.09 -8.50
C VAL A 15 -8.49 -4.61 -9.81
N GLY A 16 -7.19 -4.31 -9.82
CA GLY A 16 -6.47 -3.83 -11.00
C GLY A 16 -6.40 -4.88 -12.12
N LEU A 17 -6.21 -6.16 -11.76
CA LEU A 17 -6.21 -7.27 -12.70
C LEU A 17 -7.58 -7.46 -13.34
N LEU A 18 -8.66 -7.39 -12.55
CA LEU A 18 -10.03 -7.47 -13.05
C LEU A 18 -10.39 -6.27 -13.92
N ALA A 19 -10.07 -5.05 -13.48
CA ALA A 19 -10.34 -3.82 -14.23
C ALA A 19 -9.63 -3.81 -15.60
N GLY A 20 -8.32 -4.06 -15.62
CA GLY A 20 -7.56 -4.09 -16.86
C GLY A 20 -7.86 -5.31 -17.73
N GLY A 21 -8.23 -6.44 -17.11
CA GLY A 21 -8.45 -7.72 -17.79
C GLY A 21 -9.81 -7.86 -18.45
N LEU A 22 -10.87 -7.41 -17.78
CA LEU A 22 -12.25 -7.45 -18.29
C LEU A 22 -12.54 -6.27 -19.22
N GLY A 23 -11.96 -5.09 -18.94
CA GLY A 23 -12.20 -3.87 -19.72
C GLY A 23 -13.65 -3.36 -19.66
N GLY A 24 -13.96 -2.39 -20.51
CA GLY A 24 -15.33 -1.89 -20.72
C GLY A 24 -15.98 -1.31 -19.46
N ALA A 25 -17.22 -1.74 -19.18
CA ALA A 25 -18.00 -1.23 -18.06
C ALA A 25 -17.41 -1.60 -16.69
N TRP A 26 -16.79 -2.79 -16.57
CA TRP A 26 -16.15 -3.24 -15.33
C TRP A 26 -14.93 -2.40 -14.98
N ASP A 27 -14.11 -2.09 -15.98
CA ASP A 27 -12.99 -1.18 -15.83
C ASP A 27 -13.45 0.19 -15.30
N ASN A 28 -14.44 0.79 -15.98
CA ASN A 28 -14.98 2.09 -15.59
C ASN A 28 -15.55 2.07 -14.16
N LEU A 29 -16.32 1.03 -13.79
CA LEU A 29 -16.90 0.92 -12.45
C LEU A 29 -15.82 0.83 -11.36
N LEU A 30 -14.84 -0.05 -11.54
CA LEU A 30 -13.77 -0.27 -10.56
C LEU A 30 -12.84 0.95 -10.45
N MET A 31 -12.57 1.63 -11.58
CA MET A 31 -11.77 2.85 -11.56
C MET A 31 -12.54 4.02 -10.93
N ARG A 32 -13.85 4.13 -11.13
CA ARG A 32 -14.66 5.13 -10.42
C ARG A 32 -14.68 4.88 -8.92
N LEU A 33 -14.78 3.62 -8.47
CA LEU A 33 -14.64 3.28 -7.04
C LEU A 33 -13.27 3.72 -6.51
N THR A 34 -12.21 3.44 -7.26
CA THR A 34 -10.83 3.84 -6.93
C THR A 34 -10.70 5.36 -6.82
N ASP A 35 -11.32 6.12 -7.74
CA ASP A 35 -11.28 7.58 -7.77
C ASP A 35 -11.99 8.22 -6.57
N VAL A 36 -13.03 7.58 -6.02
CA VAL A 36 -13.69 8.06 -4.78
C VAL A 36 -12.72 8.12 -3.62
N PHE A 37 -11.82 7.15 -3.46
CA PHE A 37 -10.83 7.18 -2.39
C PHE A 37 -9.81 8.31 -2.58
N PHE A 38 -9.38 8.56 -3.82
CA PHE A 38 -8.44 9.63 -4.14
C PHE A 38 -9.04 11.04 -4.06
N ALA A 39 -10.37 11.17 -4.04
CA ALA A 39 -11.04 12.45 -3.84
C ALA A 39 -10.86 13.00 -2.41
N PHE A 40 -10.57 12.13 -1.44
CA PHE A 40 -10.32 12.52 -0.06
C PHE A 40 -8.82 12.54 0.24
N PRO A 41 -8.33 13.51 1.04
CA PRO A 41 -6.99 13.44 1.59
C PRO A 41 -6.79 12.13 2.38
N SER A 42 -5.77 11.35 2.03
CA SER A 42 -5.58 9.98 2.52
C SER A 42 -5.55 9.89 4.05
N LEU A 43 -4.83 10.80 4.70
CA LEU A 43 -4.75 10.85 6.17
C LEU A 43 -6.10 11.13 6.81
N ILE A 44 -6.90 12.04 6.24
CA ILE A 44 -8.23 12.39 6.76
C ILE A 44 -9.17 11.20 6.63
N LEU A 45 -9.15 10.52 5.47
CA LEU A 45 -9.98 9.33 5.25
C LEU A 45 -9.55 8.19 6.19
N ALA A 46 -8.26 7.97 6.38
CA ALA A 46 -7.75 6.95 7.29
C ALA A 46 -8.15 7.25 8.75
N MET A 47 -8.09 8.51 9.18
CA MET A 47 -8.59 8.93 10.50
C MET A 47 -10.09 8.68 10.63
N ALA A 48 -10.90 9.04 9.63
CA ALA A 48 -12.35 8.84 9.67
C ALA A 48 -12.71 7.35 9.79
N ILE A 49 -12.04 6.49 9.04
CA ILE A 49 -12.24 5.02 9.10
C ILE A 49 -11.78 4.48 10.45
N ALA A 50 -10.59 4.87 10.93
CA ALA A 50 -10.07 4.41 12.21
C ALA A 50 -10.94 4.87 13.38
N ALA A 51 -11.46 6.10 13.33
CA ALA A 51 -12.42 6.62 14.31
C ALA A 51 -13.74 5.83 14.31
N ALA A 52 -14.26 5.48 13.13
CA ALA A 52 -15.48 4.70 13.01
C ALA A 52 -15.33 3.25 13.52
N LEU A 53 -14.15 2.65 13.32
CA LEU A 53 -13.85 1.29 13.80
C LEU A 53 -13.49 1.25 15.30
N GLY A 54 -13.03 2.37 15.85
CA GLY A 54 -12.58 2.50 17.23
C GLY A 54 -11.07 2.28 17.40
N PRO A 55 -10.48 2.78 18.51
CA PRO A 55 -9.03 2.81 18.71
C PRO A 55 -8.47 1.41 18.96
N ASN A 56 -7.74 0.88 17.98
CA ASN A 56 -7.11 -0.43 18.04
C ASN A 56 -6.04 -0.56 16.94
N LEU A 57 -4.93 -1.26 17.24
CA LEU A 57 -3.86 -1.46 16.25
C LEU A 57 -4.34 -2.13 14.96
N THR A 58 -5.19 -3.17 15.07
CA THR A 58 -5.78 -3.86 13.92
C THR A 58 -6.67 -2.94 13.12
N ASN A 59 -7.48 -2.11 13.78
CA ASN A 59 -8.34 -1.14 13.10
C ASN A 59 -7.52 -0.09 12.34
N THR A 60 -6.41 0.38 12.92
CA THR A 60 -5.45 1.26 12.23
C THR A 60 -4.86 0.59 11.00
N VAL A 61 -4.44 -0.67 11.10
CA VAL A 61 -3.92 -1.43 9.94
C VAL A 61 -4.98 -1.54 8.85
N LEU A 62 -6.21 -1.88 9.20
CA LEU A 62 -7.33 -1.97 8.24
C LEU A 62 -7.65 -0.61 7.61
N ALA A 63 -7.70 0.46 8.41
CA ALA A 63 -7.99 1.80 7.93
C ALA A 63 -6.93 2.26 6.92
N VAL A 64 -5.64 2.10 7.23
CA VAL A 64 -4.58 2.49 6.29
C VAL A 64 -4.62 1.61 5.03
N ALA A 65 -4.84 0.30 5.14
CA ALA A 65 -4.91 -0.59 3.98
C ALA A 65 -6.09 -0.27 3.05
N LEU A 66 -7.24 0.09 3.61
CA LEU A 66 -8.44 0.50 2.87
C LEU A 66 -8.25 1.83 2.13
N VAL A 67 -7.32 2.67 2.56
CA VAL A 67 -7.03 3.94 1.88
C VAL A 67 -5.95 3.78 0.81
N THR A 68 -5.03 2.82 0.97
CA THR A 68 -3.87 2.68 0.08
C THR A 68 -4.03 1.64 -1.04
N TRP A 69 -4.97 0.70 -0.94
CA TRP A 69 -5.25 -0.27 -2.02
C TRP A 69 -5.49 0.34 -3.43
N PRO A 70 -6.10 1.55 -3.59
CA PRO A 70 -6.36 2.14 -4.91
C PRO A 70 -5.07 2.40 -5.71
N VAL A 71 -3.95 2.65 -5.03
CA VAL A 71 -2.62 2.86 -5.65
C VAL A 71 -2.19 1.60 -6.39
N TYR A 72 -2.29 0.44 -5.74
CA TYR A 72 -1.97 -0.86 -6.34
C TYR A 72 -2.95 -1.22 -7.47
N ALA A 73 -4.24 -0.88 -7.32
CA ALA A 73 -5.24 -1.11 -8.36
C ALA A 73 -4.92 -0.38 -9.66
N ARG A 74 -4.59 0.92 -9.58
CA ARG A 74 -4.18 1.70 -10.75
C ARG A 74 -2.88 1.17 -11.35
N LEU A 75 -1.90 0.84 -10.52
CA LEU A 75 -0.62 0.30 -10.97
C LEU A 75 -0.80 -0.99 -11.77
N VAL A 76 -1.49 -1.98 -11.19
CA VAL A 76 -1.70 -3.27 -11.85
C VAL A 76 -2.57 -3.13 -13.09
N ARG A 77 -3.62 -2.29 -13.04
CA ARG A 77 -4.42 -1.98 -14.23
C ARG A 77 -3.55 -1.43 -15.37
N ALA A 78 -2.70 -0.45 -15.09
CA ALA A 78 -1.82 0.14 -16.10
C ALA A 78 -0.88 -0.91 -16.71
N GLN A 79 -0.31 -1.79 -15.87
CA GLN A 79 0.53 -2.90 -16.35
C GLN A 79 -0.27 -3.87 -17.22
N VAL A 80 -1.48 -4.25 -16.81
CA VAL A 80 -2.34 -5.16 -17.58
C VAL A 80 -2.71 -4.57 -18.94
N LEU A 81 -3.09 -3.29 -18.98
CA LEU A 81 -3.40 -2.59 -20.23
C LEU A 81 -2.19 -2.52 -21.17
N ALA A 82 -0.98 -2.32 -20.64
CA ALA A 82 0.24 -2.30 -21.46
C ALA A 82 0.68 -3.71 -21.91
N LEU A 83 0.53 -4.72 -21.07
CA LEU A 83 0.97 -6.09 -21.35
C LEU A 83 0.03 -6.85 -22.28
N ARG A 84 -1.28 -6.57 -22.24
CA ARG A 84 -2.28 -7.27 -23.07
C ARG A 84 -2.13 -7.02 -24.58
N GLU A 85 -1.37 -6.01 -24.96
CA GLU A 85 -1.09 -5.59 -26.34
C GLU A 85 0.29 -6.10 -26.82
N ARG A 86 0.96 -6.94 -26.03
CA ARG A 86 2.26 -7.54 -26.42
C ARG A 86 2.09 -8.87 -27.15
N GLU A 87 3.04 -9.16 -28.05
CA GLU A 87 3.06 -10.34 -28.92
C GLU A 87 2.88 -11.67 -28.18
N PHE A 88 3.46 -11.85 -26.99
CA PHE A 88 3.31 -13.10 -26.23
C PHE A 88 1.87 -13.36 -25.79
N VAL A 89 1.07 -12.31 -25.57
CA VAL A 89 -0.35 -12.43 -25.23
C VAL A 89 -1.16 -12.77 -26.46
N GLU A 90 -0.85 -12.16 -27.60
CA GLU A 90 -1.48 -12.48 -28.89
C GLU A 90 -1.20 -13.93 -29.30
N ALA A 91 0.05 -14.38 -29.16
CA ALA A 91 0.43 -15.78 -29.40
C ALA A 91 -0.32 -16.73 -28.47
N ALA A 92 -0.44 -16.41 -27.18
CA ALA A 92 -1.22 -17.22 -26.24
C ALA A 92 -2.70 -17.30 -26.63
N ARG A 93 -3.32 -16.19 -27.08
CA ARG A 93 -4.69 -16.19 -27.61
C ARG A 93 -4.82 -17.04 -28.87
N ALA A 94 -3.88 -16.94 -29.81
CA ALA A 94 -3.87 -17.72 -31.04
C ALA A 94 -3.77 -19.24 -30.76
N LEU A 95 -3.11 -19.63 -29.67
CA LEU A 95 -3.05 -21.00 -29.17
C LEU A 95 -4.29 -21.42 -28.34
N GLY A 96 -5.34 -20.59 -28.31
CA GLY A 96 -6.61 -20.91 -27.62
C GLY A 96 -6.59 -20.69 -26.10
N ALA A 97 -5.65 -19.90 -25.56
CA ALA A 97 -5.67 -19.57 -24.14
C ALA A 97 -6.89 -18.68 -23.80
N GLY A 98 -7.75 -19.17 -22.90
CA GLY A 98 -8.87 -18.37 -22.38
C GLY A 98 -8.42 -17.16 -21.55
N GLN A 99 -9.31 -16.17 -21.41
CA GLN A 99 -9.03 -14.89 -20.75
C GLN A 99 -8.49 -15.06 -19.31
N GLY A 100 -9.06 -15.96 -18.52
CA GLY A 100 -8.57 -16.25 -17.16
C GLY A 100 -7.15 -16.84 -17.14
N ARG A 101 -6.81 -17.68 -18.13
CA ARG A 101 -5.46 -18.24 -18.26
C ARG A 101 -4.46 -17.13 -18.61
N ILE A 102 -4.82 -16.24 -19.54
CA ILE A 102 -4.02 -15.08 -19.91
C ILE A 102 -3.79 -14.18 -18.69
N LEU A 103 -4.84 -13.85 -17.95
CA LEU A 103 -4.73 -13.00 -16.77
C LEU A 103 -3.82 -13.61 -15.69
N LEU A 104 -4.05 -14.86 -15.31
CA LEU A 104 -3.35 -15.45 -14.16
C LEU A 104 -1.94 -15.98 -14.50
N ARG A 105 -1.72 -16.50 -15.71
CA ARG A 105 -0.43 -17.12 -16.08
C ARG A 105 0.48 -16.23 -16.90
N HIS A 106 -0.05 -15.20 -17.56
CA HIS A 106 0.74 -14.34 -18.44
C HIS A 106 0.81 -12.91 -17.93
N LEU A 107 -0.32 -12.31 -17.54
CA LEU A 107 -0.35 -10.89 -17.14
C LEU A 107 0.06 -10.67 -15.68
N LEU A 108 -0.55 -11.41 -14.75
CA LEU A 108 -0.31 -11.26 -13.32
C LEU A 108 1.18 -11.44 -12.95
N PRO A 109 1.89 -12.49 -13.39
CA PRO A 109 3.31 -12.65 -13.03
C PRO A 109 4.18 -11.48 -13.49
N ASN A 110 3.88 -10.90 -14.66
CA ASN A 110 4.61 -9.74 -15.18
C ASN A 110 4.22 -8.43 -14.46
N ALA A 111 2.98 -8.32 -13.98
CA ALA A 111 2.53 -7.17 -13.20
C ALA A 111 3.04 -7.19 -11.75
N LEU A 112 3.48 -8.34 -11.22
CA LEU A 112 3.97 -8.44 -9.84
C LEU A 112 5.31 -7.70 -9.63
N THR A 113 6.18 -7.62 -10.63
CA THR A 113 7.48 -6.91 -10.49
C THR A 113 7.31 -5.46 -10.02
N PRO A 114 6.53 -4.60 -10.71
CA PRO A 114 6.30 -3.23 -10.25
C PRO A 114 5.49 -3.17 -8.94
N VAL A 115 4.63 -4.15 -8.66
CA VAL A 115 3.90 -4.22 -7.37
C VAL A 115 4.85 -4.46 -6.21
N LEU A 116 5.85 -5.33 -6.37
CA LEU A 116 6.85 -5.61 -5.33
C LEU A 116 7.76 -4.40 -5.08
N VAL A 117 8.14 -3.68 -6.14
CA VAL A 117 8.86 -2.41 -6.01
C VAL A 117 8.01 -1.39 -5.25
N GLN A 118 6.75 -1.17 -5.66
CA GLN A 118 5.84 -0.25 -4.97
C GLN A 118 5.60 -0.65 -3.51
N ALA A 119 5.44 -1.95 -3.23
CA ALA A 119 5.24 -2.48 -1.90
C ALA A 119 6.41 -2.14 -0.96
N SER A 120 7.64 -2.17 -1.47
CA SER A 120 8.84 -1.90 -0.67
C SER A 120 8.86 -0.47 -0.12
N TYR A 121 8.55 0.52 -0.98
CA TYR A 121 8.41 1.92 -0.57
C TYR A 121 7.23 2.15 0.37
N GLU A 122 6.08 1.52 0.08
CA GLU A 122 4.85 1.70 0.85
C GLU A 122 4.95 1.15 2.28
N VAL A 123 5.87 0.23 2.59
CA VAL A 123 6.06 -0.23 3.97
C VAL A 123 6.43 0.95 4.88
N GLY A 124 7.35 1.81 4.44
CA GLY A 124 7.78 2.99 5.18
C GLY A 124 6.64 4.00 5.36
N ALA A 125 5.96 4.36 4.27
CA ALA A 125 4.81 5.26 4.29
C ALA A 125 3.68 4.76 5.20
N ALA A 126 3.40 3.45 5.16
CA ALA A 126 2.40 2.81 6.02
C ALA A 126 2.79 2.82 7.50
N ILE A 127 4.07 2.66 7.84
CA ILE A 127 4.55 2.77 9.23
C ILE A 127 4.36 4.20 9.73
N LEU A 128 4.77 5.19 8.95
CA LEU A 128 4.63 6.60 9.32
C LEU A 128 3.16 7.00 9.51
N THR A 129 2.28 6.56 8.59
CA THR A 129 0.85 6.84 8.67
C THR A 129 0.22 6.16 9.90
N ALA A 130 0.54 4.89 10.15
CA ALA A 130 0.03 4.18 11.32
C ALA A 130 0.49 4.83 12.63
N ALA A 131 1.77 5.22 12.73
CA ALA A 131 2.30 5.93 13.89
C ALA A 131 1.62 7.30 14.07
N GLY A 132 1.34 8.03 12.99
CA GLY A 132 0.59 9.28 13.04
C GLY A 132 -0.84 9.11 13.55
N LEU A 133 -1.54 8.06 13.11
CA LEU A 133 -2.87 7.71 13.61
C LEU A 133 -2.84 7.31 15.09
N SER A 134 -1.84 6.54 15.51
CA SER A 134 -1.61 6.21 16.92
C SER A 134 -1.33 7.44 17.76
N PHE A 135 -0.55 8.39 17.25
CA PHE A 135 -0.24 9.62 17.95
C PHE A 135 -1.51 10.44 18.26
N ILE A 136 -2.50 10.39 17.38
CA ILE A 136 -3.79 11.06 17.54
C ILE A 136 -4.80 10.21 18.37
N GLY A 137 -4.40 9.00 18.77
CA GLY A 137 -5.17 8.14 19.69
C GLY A 137 -6.00 7.06 19.01
N PHE A 138 -5.89 6.88 17.69
CA PHE A 138 -6.63 5.82 16.97
C PHE A 138 -5.89 4.48 16.92
N GLY A 139 -4.66 4.43 17.43
CA GLY A 139 -3.75 3.29 17.35
C GLY A 139 -3.87 2.26 18.46
N ALA A 140 -2.76 1.55 18.69
CA ALA A 140 -2.62 0.60 19.78
C ALA A 140 -2.94 1.27 21.13
N GLN A 141 -3.62 0.51 21.99
CA GLN A 141 -3.96 0.95 23.34
C GLN A 141 -3.09 0.20 24.36
N PRO A 142 -2.79 0.80 25.53
CA PRO A 142 -2.12 0.09 26.61
C PRO A 142 -2.81 -1.24 26.91
N PRO A 143 -2.06 -2.33 27.16
CA PRO A 143 -0.61 -2.42 27.40
C PRO A 143 0.24 -2.65 26.13
N THR A 144 -0.34 -2.59 24.92
CA THR A 144 0.40 -2.90 23.70
C THR A 144 1.40 -1.77 23.36
N PRO A 145 2.71 -2.06 23.29
CA PRO A 145 3.70 -1.04 22.96
C PRO A 145 3.61 -0.66 21.48
N GLU A 146 3.56 0.64 21.19
CA GLU A 146 3.54 1.18 19.83
C GLU A 146 4.20 2.56 19.81
N TRP A 147 5.11 2.80 18.85
CA TRP A 147 5.96 3.99 18.86
C TRP A 147 5.21 5.31 18.69
N GLY A 148 4.18 5.37 17.84
CA GLY A 148 3.36 6.58 17.68
C GLY A 148 2.61 6.96 18.96
N ALA A 149 2.03 5.97 19.65
CA ALA A 149 1.38 6.15 20.94
C ALA A 149 2.38 6.56 22.03
N MET A 150 3.58 5.96 22.05
CA MET A 150 4.64 6.32 23.00
C MET A 150 5.09 7.78 22.81
N VAL A 151 5.22 8.27 21.58
CA VAL A 151 5.51 9.69 21.31
C VAL A 151 4.37 10.57 21.84
N ALA A 152 3.12 10.18 21.64
CA ALA A 152 1.97 10.95 22.12
C ALA A 152 1.88 11.03 23.64
N GLU A 153 2.17 9.93 24.35
CA GLU A 153 2.14 9.85 25.81
C GLU A 153 3.27 10.68 26.45
N THR A 154 4.46 10.63 25.84
CA THR A 154 5.67 11.23 26.42
C THR A 154 5.89 12.69 26.02
N ARG A 155 5.09 13.23 25.09
CA ARG A 155 5.23 14.61 24.57
C ARG A 155 5.21 15.70 25.66
N ASN A 156 4.45 15.50 26.73
CA ASN A 156 4.34 16.47 27.83
C ASN A 156 5.54 16.42 28.78
N TYR A 157 6.32 15.34 28.74
CA TYR A 157 7.49 15.13 29.61
C TYR A 157 8.81 15.48 28.91
N MET A 158 8.77 16.13 27.74
CA MET A 158 9.98 16.43 26.96
C MET A 158 11.00 17.30 27.71
N ALA A 159 10.54 18.16 28.65
CA ALA A 159 11.43 18.98 29.47
C ALA A 159 12.18 18.16 30.53
N GLU A 160 11.59 17.08 31.02
CA GLU A 160 12.11 16.26 32.12
C GLU A 160 12.85 15.02 31.60
N ALA A 161 12.27 14.35 30.60
CA ALA A 161 12.76 13.12 30.00
C ALA A 161 12.70 13.19 28.46
N PRO A 162 13.54 14.02 27.81
CA PRO A 162 13.52 14.20 26.36
C PRO A 162 13.75 12.88 25.59
N TRP A 163 14.46 11.91 26.16
CA TRP A 163 14.68 10.59 25.55
C TRP A 163 13.38 9.79 25.41
N ALA A 164 12.39 10.00 26.29
CA ALA A 164 11.16 9.22 26.30
C ALA A 164 10.32 9.45 25.03
N ALA A 165 10.30 10.69 24.52
CA ALA A 165 9.65 11.05 23.26
C ALA A 165 10.57 10.88 22.04
N THR A 166 11.85 11.21 22.17
CA THR A 166 12.78 11.18 21.03
C THR A 166 13.19 9.77 20.62
N ALA A 167 13.33 8.82 21.55
CA ALA A 167 13.69 7.43 21.23
C ALA A 167 12.68 6.75 20.29
N PRO A 168 11.36 6.71 20.57
CA PRO A 168 10.40 6.12 19.64
C PRO A 168 10.29 6.91 18.32
N ALA A 169 10.43 8.24 18.35
CA ALA A 169 10.44 9.05 17.13
C ALA A 169 11.63 8.73 16.22
N VAL A 170 12.83 8.59 16.78
CA VAL A 170 14.03 8.16 16.05
C VAL A 170 13.88 6.72 15.55
N GLY A 171 13.25 5.83 16.32
CA GLY A 171 12.91 4.47 15.87
C GLY A 171 12.04 4.46 14.63
N ILE A 172 10.99 5.29 14.60
CA ILE A 172 10.14 5.49 13.41
C ILE A 172 10.99 6.02 12.24
N LEU A 173 11.76 7.09 12.46
CA LEU A 173 12.60 7.70 11.42
C LEU A 173 13.55 6.69 10.77
N LEU A 174 14.33 5.97 11.58
CA LEU A 174 15.32 5.00 11.09
C LEU A 174 14.65 3.85 10.34
N THR A 175 13.52 3.36 10.85
CA THR A 175 12.78 2.28 10.21
C THR A 175 12.21 2.71 8.86
N VAL A 176 11.57 3.88 8.80
CA VAL A 176 11.02 4.43 7.54
C VAL A 176 12.13 4.70 6.53
N LEU A 177 13.24 5.29 6.97
CA LEU A 177 14.41 5.53 6.13
C LEU A 177 14.97 4.22 5.57
N ALA A 178 15.14 3.19 6.40
CA ALA A 178 15.64 1.89 5.96
C ALA A 178 14.76 1.26 4.87
N PHE A 179 13.43 1.31 5.02
CA PHE A 179 12.52 0.78 4.00
C PHE A 179 12.50 1.61 2.72
N ASN A 180 12.62 2.93 2.81
CA ASN A 180 12.72 3.78 1.63
C ASN A 180 14.00 3.48 0.84
N LEU A 181 15.16 3.39 1.51
CA LEU A 181 16.44 3.06 0.89
C LEU A 181 16.44 1.64 0.30
N LEU A 182 15.81 0.68 0.99
CA LEU A 182 15.63 -0.67 0.47
C LEU A 182 14.76 -0.67 -0.80
N GLY A 183 13.69 0.14 -0.81
CA GLY A 183 12.85 0.36 -1.99
C GLY A 183 13.62 0.94 -3.17
N ASP A 184 14.47 1.94 -2.93
CA ASP A 184 15.36 2.52 -3.94
C ASP A 184 16.31 1.46 -4.52
N GLY A 185 17.00 0.70 -3.67
CA GLY A 185 17.87 -0.37 -4.13
C GLY A 185 17.14 -1.47 -4.93
N LEU A 186 15.94 -1.87 -4.48
CA LEU A 186 15.11 -2.84 -5.20
C LEU A 186 14.66 -2.33 -6.57
N ARG A 187 14.26 -1.05 -6.63
CA ARG A 187 13.90 -0.40 -7.88
C ARG A 187 15.08 -0.37 -8.85
N ASP A 188 16.26 0.01 -8.37
CA ASP A 188 17.46 0.12 -9.21
C ASP A 188 17.89 -1.23 -9.80
N VAL A 189 17.76 -2.32 -9.04
CA VAL A 189 18.08 -3.67 -9.53
C VAL A 189 17.02 -4.19 -10.51
N LEU A 190 15.76 -3.80 -10.33
CA LEU A 190 14.63 -4.30 -11.12
C LEU A 190 14.28 -3.42 -12.34
N ASP A 191 14.83 -2.20 -12.46
CA ASP A 191 14.61 -1.34 -13.62
C ASP A 191 15.40 -1.85 -14.85
N PRO A 192 14.72 -2.35 -15.91
CA PRO A 192 15.38 -2.91 -17.08
C PRO A 192 16.06 -1.86 -17.96
N ARG A 193 15.78 -0.57 -17.75
CA ARG A 193 16.24 0.53 -18.64
C ARG A 193 17.65 1.04 -18.32
N GLY A 194 18.31 0.46 -17.30
CA GLY A 194 19.70 0.78 -16.95
C GLY A 194 20.77 0.06 -17.76
N ARG A 195 20.41 -0.64 -18.84
CA ARG A 195 21.34 -1.35 -19.75
C ARG A 195 21.00 -1.12 -21.22
#